data_AF-A0A2D4G323-F1
#
_entry.id   AF-A0A2D4G323-F1
#
_cell.length_a   1.000
_cell.length_b   1.000
_cell.length_c   1.000
_cell.angle_alpha   90.00
_cell.angle_beta   90.00
_cell.angle_gamma   90.00
#
_symmetry.space_group_name_H-M   'P 1'
#
loop_
_entity.id
_entity.type
_entity.pdbx_description
1 polymer ?
#
loop_
_entity_poly.entity_id
_entity_poly.type
_entity_poly.pdbx_seq_one_letter_code
_entity_poly.pdbx_strand_id
1 'polypeptide(L)'
;PAMFPSMCERMRIRVMDWDRVTHNDIIGTSYLCMSKISAPGGELEVDNGLGFLPTFGPCYINLYGSPREFTGFPDPYEELNSGKGEGVAYRGRVLVELETKLVDHVEQKLGDIPADDILRVEKYLRRRKYNLFAAFYSATMLQ
;
A
#
# COMPACT_ATOMS: atom_id res chain seq x y z
N PRO A 1 23.15 0.10 -11.99
CA PRO A 1 22.51 -0.96 -11.18
C PRO A 1 21.13 -1.34 -11.75
N ALA A 2 20.93 -2.60 -12.14
CA ALA A 2 19.67 -3.05 -12.72
C ALA A 2 18.59 -3.14 -11.63
N MET A 3 17.52 -2.37 -11.79
CA MET A 3 16.31 -2.49 -10.97
C MET A 3 15.38 -3.46 -11.69
N PHE A 4 14.82 -4.45 -10.99
CA PHE A 4 13.75 -5.28 -11.52
C PHE A 4 12.44 -4.82 -10.86
N PRO A 5 11.36 -4.56 -11.61
CA PRO A 5 11.28 -4.46 -13.07
C PRO A 5 11.99 -3.20 -13.59
N SER A 6 12.64 -3.29 -14.75
CA SER A 6 13.56 -2.25 -15.27
C SER A 6 12.94 -0.87 -15.56
N MET A 7 11.62 -0.74 -15.54
CA MET A 7 10.90 0.49 -15.89
C MET A 7 9.76 0.85 -14.92
N CYS A 8 9.57 0.09 -13.83
CA CYS A 8 8.44 0.30 -12.91
C CYS A 8 8.95 0.68 -11.53
N GLU A 9 8.85 1.95 -11.16
CA GLU A 9 9.22 2.41 -9.81
C GLU A 9 8.09 2.22 -8.79
N ARG A 10 6.83 2.19 -9.25
CA ARG A 10 5.66 2.15 -8.36
C ARG A 10 4.65 1.10 -8.81
N MET A 11 4.35 0.14 -7.94
CA MET A 11 3.18 -0.73 -8.07
C MET A 11 1.99 -0.07 -7.38
N ARG A 12 0.89 0.09 -8.11
CA ARG A 12 -0.34 0.70 -7.61
C ARG A 12 -1.33 -0.39 -7.19
N ILE A 13 -1.76 -0.35 -5.93
CA ILE A 13 -2.79 -1.20 -5.35
C ILE A 13 -4.06 -0.37 -5.20
N ARG A 14 -5.17 -0.80 -5.82
CA ARG A 14 -6.47 -0.13 -5.74
C ARG A 14 -7.52 -1.09 -5.21
N VAL A 15 -8.32 -0.61 -4.28
CA VAL A 15 -9.54 -1.30 -3.85
C VAL A 15 -10.72 -0.56 -4.45
N MET A 16 -11.61 -1.31 -5.08
CA MET A 16 -12.81 -0.80 -5.72
C MET A 16 -14.02 -1.38 -4.98
N ASP A 17 -15.01 -0.55 -4.73
CA ASP A 17 -16.34 -1.01 -4.35
C ASP A 17 -17.04 -1.52 -5.59
N TRP A 18 -17.69 -2.67 -5.47
CA TRP A 18 -18.40 -3.24 -6.60
C TRP A 18 -19.87 -2.87 -6.50
N ASP A 19 -20.37 -2.20 -7.54
CA ASP A 19 -21.75 -1.79 -7.63
C ASP A 19 -22.51 -2.54 -8.72
N ARG A 20 -23.78 -2.86 -8.42
CA ARG A 20 -24.68 -3.55 -9.36
C ARG A 20 -25.26 -2.63 -10.42
N VAL A 21 -25.43 -1.35 -10.10
CA VAL A 21 -26.23 -0.39 -10.87
C VAL A 21 -25.38 0.77 -11.37
N THR A 22 -24.39 1.18 -10.59
CA THR A 22 -23.45 2.27 -10.88
C THR A 22 -22.09 1.75 -11.35
N HIS A 23 -21.18 2.67 -11.65
CA HIS A 23 -19.79 2.32 -11.95
C HIS A 23 -19.08 1.90 -10.66
N ASN A 24 -18.10 1.01 -10.76
CA ASN A 24 -17.31 0.61 -9.61
C ASN A 24 -16.43 1.78 -9.16
N ASP A 25 -16.62 2.22 -7.92
CA ASP A 25 -15.91 3.36 -7.37
C ASP A 25 -14.61 2.93 -6.70
N ILE A 26 -13.55 3.70 -6.90
CA ILE A 26 -12.30 3.47 -6.16
C ILE A 26 -12.50 3.98 -4.74
N ILE A 27 -12.29 3.11 -3.75
CA ILE A 27 -12.42 3.46 -2.33
C ILE A 27 -11.09 3.77 -1.65
N GLY A 28 -9.97 3.39 -2.28
CA GLY A 28 -8.64 3.69 -1.76
C GLY A 28 -7.54 3.18 -2.67
N THR A 29 -6.42 3.91 -2.66
CA THR A 29 -5.23 3.60 -3.45
C THR A 29 -4.00 3.63 -2.54
N SER A 30 -3.11 2.65 -2.72
CA SER A 30 -1.78 2.64 -2.10
C SER A 30 -0.71 2.31 -3.14
N TYR A 31 0.54 2.64 -2.83
CA TYR A 31 1.68 2.44 -3.72
C TYR A 31 2.81 1.72 -3.01
N LEU A 32 3.34 0.68 -3.64
CA LEU A 32 4.60 0.05 -3.27
C LEU A 32 5.70 0.60 -4.19
N CYS A 33 6.76 1.13 -3.58
CA CYS A 33 7.89 1.73 -4.28
C CYS A 33 8.96 0.65 -4.47
N MET A 34 9.25 0.26 -5.71
CA MET A 34 10.16 -0.85 -6.02
C MET A 34 11.56 -0.61 -5.46
N SER A 35 12.05 0.62 -5.51
CA SER A 35 13.34 0.99 -4.89
C SER A 35 13.40 0.83 -3.37
N LYS A 36 12.25 0.83 -2.68
CA LYS A 36 12.18 0.61 -1.22
C LYS A 36 12.08 -0.86 -0.83
N ILE A 37 11.71 -1.71 -1.79
CA ILE A 37 11.45 -3.14 -1.56
C ILE A 37 12.38 -4.04 -2.37
N SER A 38 13.42 -3.48 -2.98
CA SER A 38 14.47 -4.19 -3.71
C SER A 38 15.81 -3.54 -3.42
N ALA A 39 16.89 -4.29 -3.60
CA ALA A 39 18.24 -3.73 -3.59
C ALA A 39 18.96 -4.20 -4.87
N PRO A 40 19.38 -3.28 -5.75
CA PRO A 40 20.19 -3.68 -6.89
C PRO A 40 21.55 -4.13 -6.37
N GLY A 41 21.92 -5.38 -6.64
CA GLY A 41 23.28 -5.86 -6.39
C GLY A 41 24.27 -4.99 -7.18
N GLY A 42 25.40 -4.65 -6.58
CA GLY A 42 26.40 -3.78 -7.19
C GLY A 42 27.82 -4.11 -6.73
N GLU A 43 28.76 -3.95 -7.67
CA GLU A 43 30.20 -4.15 -7.58
C GLU A 43 30.84 -3.31 -6.45
N LEU A 44 30.83 -3.79 -5.21
CA LEU A 44 31.86 -3.43 -4.25
C LEU A 44 32.80 -4.63 -4.14
N GLU A 45 34.05 -4.44 -4.56
CA GLU A 45 35.13 -5.45 -4.57
C GLU A 45 35.51 -6.02 -3.20
N VAL A 46 34.68 -5.89 -2.15
CA VAL A 46 35.07 -6.32 -0.80
C VAL A 46 33.95 -6.97 0.02
N ASP A 47 32.70 -7.04 -0.45
CA ASP A 47 31.74 -7.90 0.25
C ASP A 47 30.56 -8.33 -0.63
N ASN A 48 30.19 -9.61 -0.54
CA ASN A 48 29.17 -10.32 -1.32
C ASN A 48 27.73 -9.83 -1.05
N GLY A 49 27.45 -8.56 -1.26
CA GLY A 49 26.10 -7.99 -1.17
C GLY A 49 25.25 -8.44 -2.36
N LEU A 50 24.79 -9.70 -2.35
CA LEU A 50 23.76 -10.19 -3.27
C LEU A 50 22.52 -9.32 -3.07
N GLY A 51 22.24 -8.45 -4.03
CA GLY A 51 21.00 -7.68 -4.06
C GLY A 51 19.79 -8.61 -4.04
N PHE A 52 18.63 -8.07 -3.68
CA PHE A 52 17.38 -8.82 -3.68
C PHE A 52 16.36 -8.17 -4.63
N LEU A 53 15.59 -9.04 -5.30
CA LEU A 53 14.47 -8.64 -6.16
C LEU A 53 13.35 -8.03 -5.30
N PRO A 54 12.39 -7.29 -5.89
CA PRO A 54 11.26 -6.75 -5.15
C PRO A 54 10.54 -7.80 -4.31
N THR A 55 10.56 -7.62 -3.00
CA THR A 55 9.84 -8.47 -2.05
C THR A 55 9.18 -7.62 -0.98
N PHE A 56 7.94 -7.93 -0.64
CA PHE A 56 7.18 -7.19 0.37
C PHE A 56 6.21 -8.10 1.11
N GLY A 57 6.07 -7.88 2.42
CA GLY A 57 5.10 -8.59 3.24
C GLY A 57 5.61 -9.91 3.82
N PRO A 58 4.71 -10.71 4.41
CA PRO A 58 3.28 -10.45 4.59
C PRO A 58 3.03 -9.29 5.58
N CYS A 59 2.37 -8.21 5.14
CA CYS A 59 2.06 -7.10 6.04
C CYS A 59 0.79 -6.33 5.66
N TYR A 60 0.24 -5.60 6.62
CA TYR A 60 -0.95 -4.79 6.42
C TYR A 60 -0.61 -3.45 5.78
N ILE A 61 -1.25 -3.18 4.64
CA ILE A 61 -1.27 -1.87 4.01
C ILE A 61 -2.57 -1.19 4.41
N ASN A 62 -2.47 -0.03 5.06
CA ASN A 62 -3.62 0.82 5.35
C ASN A 62 -4.00 1.62 4.10
N LEU A 63 -5.31 1.71 3.86
CA LEU A 63 -5.88 2.45 2.76
C LEU A 63 -6.58 3.69 3.32
N TYR A 64 -6.30 4.82 2.70
CA TYR A 64 -6.93 6.09 3.02
C TYR A 64 -7.54 6.69 1.76
N GLY A 65 -8.59 7.47 1.96
CA GLY A 65 -9.34 8.12 0.89
C GLY A 65 -9.87 9.48 1.32
N SER A 66 -10.78 10.00 0.51
CA SER A 66 -11.46 11.27 0.73
C SER A 66 -12.22 11.31 2.07
N PRO A 67 -12.35 12.47 2.73
CA PRO A 67 -13.23 12.65 3.88
C PRO A 67 -14.66 12.19 3.59
N ARG A 68 -15.31 11.52 4.54
CA ARG A 68 -16.73 11.13 4.41
C ARG A 68 -17.63 12.28 4.85
N GLU A 69 -17.62 13.37 4.10
CA GLU A 69 -18.60 14.43 4.29
C GLU A 69 -19.90 14.03 3.58
N PHE A 70 -20.86 13.51 4.36
CA PHE A 70 -22.20 13.17 3.86
C PHE A 70 -23.02 14.46 3.67
N THR A 71 -22.66 15.28 2.68
CA THR A 71 -23.34 16.55 2.40
C THR A 71 -24.45 16.43 1.36
N GLY A 72 -24.70 15.23 0.83
CA GLY A 72 -25.69 14.97 -0.23
C GLY A 72 -25.26 15.44 -1.62
N PHE A 73 -24.07 16.03 -1.75
CA PHE A 73 -23.44 16.43 -3.00
C PHE A 73 -22.31 15.46 -3.39
N PRO A 74 -21.86 15.46 -4.66
CA PRO A 74 -20.66 14.73 -5.07
C PRO A 74 -19.47 15.15 -4.21
N ASP A 75 -18.68 14.18 -3.78
CA ASP A 75 -17.51 14.41 -2.94
C ASP A 75 -16.45 15.23 -3.71
N PRO A 76 -16.15 16.48 -3.33
CA PRO A 76 -15.18 17.30 -4.05
C PRO A 76 -13.75 16.73 -3.97
N TYR A 77 -13.50 15.79 -3.06
CA TYR A 77 -12.22 15.16 -2.81
C TYR A 77 -12.12 13.73 -3.36
N GLU A 78 -13.06 13.29 -4.21
CA GLU A 78 -13.09 11.93 -4.77
C GLU A 78 -11.76 11.52 -5.44
N GLU A 79 -11.05 12.48 -6.04
CA GLU A 79 -9.73 12.27 -6.63
C GLU A 79 -8.67 11.72 -5.65
N LEU A 80 -8.83 11.98 -4.35
CA LEU A 80 -7.97 11.42 -3.30
C LEU A 80 -8.09 9.89 -3.22
N ASN A 81 -9.26 9.32 -3.52
CA ASN A 81 -9.43 7.87 -3.54
C ASN A 81 -8.61 7.22 -4.67
N SER A 82 -8.40 7.94 -5.77
CA SER A 82 -7.59 7.50 -6.92
C SER A 82 -6.08 7.68 -6.72
N GLY A 83 -5.65 8.23 -5.58
CA GLY A 83 -4.24 8.49 -5.28
C GLY A 83 -3.69 9.78 -5.89
N LYS A 84 -4.53 10.72 -6.34
CA LYS A 84 -4.13 12.07 -6.79
C LYS A 84 -3.87 13.03 -5.61
N GLY A 85 -3.55 12.50 -4.44
CA GLY A 85 -3.31 13.22 -3.20
C GLY A 85 -3.32 12.25 -2.02
N GLU A 86 -3.03 12.76 -0.82
CA GLU A 86 -3.09 11.96 0.40
C GLU A 86 -4.49 12.03 1.00
N GLY A 87 -5.20 10.89 0.97
CA GLY A 87 -6.45 10.74 1.70
C GLY A 87 -6.19 10.67 3.21
N VAL A 88 -7.12 11.22 4.00
CA VAL A 88 -7.02 11.22 5.48
C VAL A 88 -8.04 10.31 6.14
N ALA A 89 -9.09 9.90 5.41
CA ALA A 89 -10.11 9.02 5.96
C ALA A 89 -9.68 7.56 5.82
N TYR A 90 -9.59 6.83 6.93
CA TYR A 90 -9.27 5.41 6.93
C TYR A 90 -10.37 4.59 6.23
N ARG A 91 -10.00 3.82 5.20
CA ARG A 91 -10.92 3.03 4.36
C ARG A 91 -10.81 1.53 4.63
N GLY A 92 -9.73 1.11 5.29
CA GLY A 92 -9.50 -0.29 5.65
C GLY A 92 -8.02 -0.64 5.57
N ARG A 93 -7.75 -1.94 5.62
CA ARG A 93 -6.41 -2.47 5.39
C ARG A 93 -6.49 -3.79 4.65
N VAL A 94 -5.47 -4.05 3.85
CA VAL A 94 -5.31 -5.31 3.11
C VAL A 94 -4.00 -5.96 3.54
N LEU A 95 -4.03 -7.28 3.76
CA LEU A 95 -2.82 -8.07 3.98
C LEU A 95 -2.25 -8.42 2.61
N VAL A 96 -1.01 -8.02 2.36
CA VAL A 96 -0.38 -8.20 1.04
C VAL A 96 0.99 -8.82 1.21
N GLU A 97 1.27 -9.76 0.32
CA GLU A 97 2.59 -10.34 0.08
C GLU A 97 2.91 -10.19 -1.41
N LEU A 98 4.15 -9.80 -1.71
CA LEU A 98 4.70 -9.68 -3.05
C LEU A 98 6.01 -10.44 -3.08
N GLU A 99 6.07 -11.44 -3.94
CA GLU A 99 7.25 -12.26 -4.18
C GLU A 99 7.62 -12.18 -5.66
N THR A 100 8.90 -11.96 -5.94
CA THR A 100 9.42 -11.95 -7.32
C THR A 100 10.19 -13.25 -7.58
N LYS A 101 9.75 -14.02 -8.58
CA LYS A 101 10.44 -15.24 -9.06
C LYS A 101 10.89 -15.05 -10.50
N LEU A 102 12.12 -15.46 -10.80
CA LEU A 102 12.60 -15.57 -12.17
C LEU A 102 12.11 -16.91 -12.73
N VAL A 103 11.25 -16.85 -13.74
CA VAL A 103 10.63 -18.01 -14.37
C VAL A 103 10.73 -17.85 -15.89
N ASP A 104 10.91 -18.96 -16.61
CA ASP A 104 10.97 -18.93 -18.07
C ASP A 104 9.61 -18.58 -18.68
N HIS A 105 8.51 -18.95 -18.01
CA HIS A 105 7.13 -18.69 -18.42
C HIS A 105 6.34 -18.08 -17.27
N VAL A 106 5.63 -16.98 -17.55
CA VAL A 106 4.82 -16.26 -16.55
C VAL A 106 3.53 -17.04 -16.31
N GLU A 107 3.44 -17.75 -15.20
CA GLU A 107 2.16 -18.22 -14.67
C GLU A 107 1.58 -17.19 -13.71
N GLN A 108 0.45 -16.57 -14.07
CA GLN A 108 -0.30 -15.72 -13.16
C GLN A 108 -1.08 -16.62 -12.18
N LYS A 109 -0.42 -17.09 -11.12
CA LYS A 109 -1.08 -17.76 -10.01
C LYS A 109 -1.33 -16.76 -8.89
N LEU A 110 -2.60 -16.45 -8.64
CA LEU A 110 -3.04 -15.95 -7.34
C LEU A 110 -3.01 -17.16 -6.39
N GLY A 111 -2.14 -17.11 -5.38
CA GLY A 111 -2.05 -18.13 -4.34
C GLY A 111 -2.57 -17.58 -3.03
N ASP A 112 -3.08 -18.46 -2.17
CA ASP A 112 -3.40 -18.12 -0.79
C ASP A 112 -2.11 -17.89 0.02
N ILE A 113 -2.17 -16.95 0.96
CA ILE A 113 -1.07 -16.71 1.90
C ILE A 113 -1.00 -17.92 2.85
N PRO A 114 0.20 -18.50 3.10
CA PRO A 114 0.35 -19.63 4.01
C PRO A 114 -0.23 -19.37 5.40
N ALA A 115 -0.83 -20.40 6.02
CA ALA A 115 -1.46 -20.26 7.33
C ALA A 115 -0.49 -19.79 8.42
N ASP A 116 0.76 -20.25 8.38
CA ASP A 116 1.81 -19.85 9.33
C ASP A 116 2.09 -18.34 9.25
N ASP A 117 2.09 -17.78 8.04
CA ASP A 117 2.28 -16.35 7.82
C ASP A 117 1.08 -15.52 8.30
N ILE A 118 -0.13 -16.06 8.14
CA ILE A 118 -1.35 -15.47 8.71
C ILE A 118 -1.27 -15.43 10.24
N LEU A 119 -0.85 -16.52 10.89
CA LEU A 119 -0.69 -16.61 12.35
C LEU A 119 0.32 -15.57 12.86
N ARG A 120 1.43 -15.34 12.12
CA ARG A 120 2.43 -14.32 12.49
C ARG A 120 1.87 -12.90 12.49
N VAL A 121 0.91 -12.61 11.62
CA VAL A 121 0.27 -11.29 11.53
C VAL A 121 -1.02 -11.16 12.34
N GLU A 122 -1.55 -12.25 12.87
CA GLU A 122 -2.80 -12.30 13.65
C GLU A 122 -2.76 -11.37 14.88
N LYS A 123 -1.59 -11.21 15.50
CA LYS A 123 -1.39 -10.25 16.60
C LYS A 123 -1.74 -8.80 16.22
N TYR A 124 -1.59 -8.43 14.95
CA TYR A 124 -1.93 -7.12 14.42
C TYR A 124 -3.43 -7.00 14.05
N LEU A 125 -4.20 -8.09 14.12
CA LEU A 125 -5.66 -8.04 13.97
C LEU A 125 -6.35 -7.39 15.17
N ARG A 126 -5.72 -7.44 16.34
CA ARG A 126 -6.28 -6.92 17.60
C ARG A 126 -6.61 -5.43 17.47
N ARG A 127 -7.89 -5.11 17.55
CA ARG A 127 -8.40 -3.74 17.64
C ARG A 127 -8.39 -3.30 19.10
N ARG A 128 -7.53 -2.36 19.45
CA ARG A 128 -7.54 -1.69 20.76
C ARG A 128 -8.07 -0.28 20.57
N LYS A 129 -8.94 0.16 21.47
CA LYS A 129 -9.38 1.55 21.52
C LYS A 129 -8.29 2.35 22.22
N TYR A 130 -7.76 3.34 21.53
CA TYR A 130 -6.81 4.31 22.09
C TYR A 130 -7.49 5.68 22.11
N ASN A 131 -7.21 6.47 23.14
CA ASN A 131 -7.56 7.89 23.16
C ASN A 131 -6.28 8.67 22.83
N LEU A 132 -6.30 9.43 21.75
CA LEU A 132 -5.24 10.38 21.44
C LEU A 132 -5.61 11.72 22.08
N PHE A 133 -4.78 12.21 23.00
CA PHE A 133 -4.85 13.56 23.49
C PHE A 133 -3.78 14.39 22.78
N ALA A 134 -4.21 15.37 21.99
CA ALA A 134 -3.33 16.34 21.34
C ALA A 134 -3.70 17.73 21.83
N ALA A 135 -2.72 18.50 22.27
CA ALA A 135 -2.87 19.90 22.65
C ALA A 135 -1.96 20.74 21.76
N PHE A 136 -2.54 21.71 21.06
CA PHE A 136 -1.76 22.68 20.29
C PHE A 136 -1.33 23.80 21.24
N TYR A 137 -0.03 24.00 21.38
CA TYR A 137 0.53 25.06 22.22
C TYR A 137 0.42 26.44 21.56
N SER A 138 0.55 26.49 20.24
CA SER A 138 0.41 27.71 19.44
C SER A 138 0.08 27.32 18.00
N ALA A 139 -0.70 28.15 17.31
CA ALA A 139 -0.95 28.06 15.89
C ALA A 139 -0.84 29.47 15.29
N THR A 140 0.12 29.68 14.40
CA THR A 140 0.28 30.93 13.64
C THR A 140 0.07 30.65 12.16
N MET A 141 -0.78 31.47 11.53
CA MET A 141 -0.95 31.48 10.09
C MET A 141 0.35 32.01 9.47
N LEU A 142 0.97 31.24 8.56
CA LEU A 142 2.00 31.79 7.68
C LEU A 142 1.30 32.65 6.63
N GLN A 143 1.66 33.93 6.59
CA GLN A 143 1.23 34.91 5.59
C GLN A 143 2.08 34.81 4.34
#